data_AF-A0A937S6X0-F1
#
_entry.id   AF-A0A937S6X0-F1
#
_cell.length_a   1.000
_cell.length_b   1.000
_cell.length_c   1.000
_cell.angle_alpha   90.00
_cell.angle_beta   90.00
_cell.angle_gamma   90.00
#
_symmetry.space_group_name_H-M   'P 1'
#
loop_
_entity.id
_entity.type
_entity.pdbx_description
1 polymer ?
#
loop_
_entity_poly.entity_id
_entity_poly.type
_entity_poly.pdbx_seq_one_letter_code
_entity_poly.pdbx_strand_id
1 'polypeptide(L)'
;MGFRFFKDDLCDLCGLCFERCPVLELPAAEAKQDIKALIGGKTDASLAYQRCTTCYTCDLICPVQSNPYELVLERWNEEHQSRGMSAIAKLVFPNETANMWASVRTLMPEDELSLMRSWQKNVKHPRKVMLLTGFYTNLVPFIAITSLIEELKPAISGFEGFWGCAGDAYKLGIMSQAEMIGKMLHDKFAEMGVGKLYCLMGAEAMMLSDVLPNRFGVDFSFCDPEPLDYWILDRLKSDKIKIKRKLNKKVTVHDSCLSKYKGGKLQDVIRETMKYIGCEIVEMEHNRESALCCGWAATIPALHSDIAGNPLHTLLYLLHSLYLRLQEAEATGAEAMVVNCHACYLFLSLIKVLTNSKVDIYLSLELVQMAAGEVPVRRNEKRAWDMMAVVSNLLFRWLFFPKERRRFFPKPVKMEPIPPISSADARRLRFFGKIYHSVLVQNRPVRKLLGAIVKSLINWYQDILRRRQREILSVAARL
;
A
#
# COMPACT_ATOMS: atom_id res chain seq x y z
N MET A 1 11.89 -22.95 -13.68
CA MET A 1 12.99 -22.07 -13.24
C MET A 1 12.49 -21.26 -12.07
N GLY A 2 13.12 -21.38 -10.91
CA GLY A 2 12.77 -20.58 -9.74
C GLY A 2 13.23 -19.14 -9.96
N PHE A 3 12.42 -18.17 -9.55
CA PHE A 3 12.86 -16.78 -9.48
C PHE A 3 13.89 -16.68 -8.35
N ARG A 4 15.12 -16.28 -8.68
CA ARG A 4 16.18 -15.99 -7.72
C ARG A 4 16.81 -14.66 -8.09
N PHE A 5 16.32 -13.59 -7.46
CA PHE A 5 16.80 -12.22 -7.65
C PHE A 5 17.81 -11.81 -6.58
N PHE A 6 17.84 -12.53 -5.45
CA PHE A 6 18.96 -12.48 -4.52
C PHE A 6 20.24 -13.00 -5.19
N LYS A 7 21.36 -12.31 -4.96
CA LYS A 7 22.66 -12.66 -5.54
C LYS A 7 23.56 -13.25 -4.47
N ASP A 8 23.54 -14.57 -4.35
CA ASP A 8 24.29 -15.31 -3.33
C ASP A 8 25.80 -15.08 -3.40
N ASP A 9 26.34 -15.00 -4.61
CA ASP A 9 27.75 -14.80 -4.90
C ASP A 9 28.27 -13.44 -4.45
N LEU A 10 27.39 -12.45 -4.31
CA LEU A 10 27.76 -11.12 -3.83
C LEU A 10 27.61 -10.97 -2.31
N CYS A 11 26.80 -11.80 -1.64
CA CYS A 11 26.51 -11.61 -0.22
C CYS A 11 27.71 -12.02 0.65
N ASP A 12 28.27 -11.07 1.38
CA ASP A 12 29.38 -11.26 2.31
C ASP A 12 28.96 -11.59 3.75
N LEU A 13 27.66 -11.82 3.98
CA LEU A 13 27.06 -12.09 5.29
C LEU A 13 27.35 -11.01 6.34
N CYS A 14 27.60 -9.76 5.94
CA CYS A 14 27.91 -8.67 6.89
C CYS A 14 26.76 -8.33 7.86
N GLY A 15 25.51 -8.62 7.48
CA GLY A 15 24.31 -8.38 8.31
C GLY A 15 23.77 -6.94 8.26
N LEU A 16 24.46 -6.00 7.62
CA LEU A 16 24.09 -4.58 7.60
C LEU A 16 22.64 -4.32 7.14
N CYS A 17 22.15 -5.14 6.21
CA CYS A 17 20.79 -5.06 5.70
C CYS A 17 19.70 -5.21 6.76
N PHE A 18 19.97 -5.93 7.85
CA PHE A 18 19.05 -6.17 8.97
C PHE A 18 19.43 -5.40 10.23
N GLU A 19 20.71 -5.09 10.40
CA GLU A 19 21.19 -4.19 11.46
C GLU A 19 20.62 -2.78 11.28
N ARG A 20 20.73 -2.24 10.05
CA ARG A 20 20.25 -0.89 9.72
C ARG A 20 18.82 -0.88 9.17
N CYS A 21 18.12 -2.00 9.26
CA CYS A 21 16.72 -2.07 8.83
C CYS A 21 15.85 -1.29 9.81
N PRO A 22 15.08 -0.27 9.39
CA PRO A 22 14.24 0.56 10.27
C PRO A 22 13.02 -0.17 10.88
N VAL A 23 12.90 -1.47 10.62
CA VAL A 23 11.86 -2.35 11.18
C VAL A 23 12.45 -3.32 12.20
N LEU A 24 13.65 -3.82 11.93
CA LEU A 24 14.26 -4.90 12.70
C LEU A 24 15.28 -4.38 13.71
N GLU A 25 16.13 -3.44 13.29
CA GLU A 25 17.20 -2.82 14.09
C GLU A 25 17.98 -3.88 14.91
N LEU A 26 18.38 -4.98 14.25
CA LEU A 26 19.02 -6.09 14.94
C LEU A 26 20.43 -5.70 15.39
N PRO A 27 20.89 -6.15 16.57
CA PRO A 27 22.31 -6.04 16.88
C PRO A 27 23.14 -6.85 15.88
N ALA A 28 24.39 -6.42 15.66
CA ALA A 28 25.19 -6.88 14.54
C ALA A 28 25.41 -8.41 14.50
N ALA A 29 25.52 -9.08 15.64
CA ALA A 29 25.71 -10.53 15.68
C ALA A 29 24.45 -11.27 15.19
N GLU A 30 23.28 -10.86 15.68
CA GLU A 30 21.98 -11.42 15.34
C GLU A 30 21.61 -11.08 13.90
N ALA A 31 21.97 -9.89 13.40
CA ALA A 31 21.77 -9.53 12.00
C ALA A 31 22.51 -10.47 11.04
N LYS A 32 23.76 -10.84 11.38
CA LYS A 32 24.56 -11.82 10.62
C LYS A 32 23.96 -13.22 10.68
N GLN A 33 23.47 -13.63 11.85
CA GLN A 33 22.79 -14.91 12.02
C GLN A 33 21.49 -14.97 11.22
N ASP A 34 20.70 -13.90 11.22
CA ASP A 34 19.40 -13.83 10.55
C ASP A 34 19.54 -13.94 9.02
N ILE A 35 20.47 -13.19 8.40
CA ILE A 35 20.72 -13.32 6.95
C ILE A 35 21.24 -14.72 6.59
N LYS A 36 22.10 -15.31 7.42
CA LYS A 36 22.57 -16.69 7.22
C LYS A 36 21.42 -17.70 7.34
N ALA A 37 20.52 -17.52 8.29
CA ALA A 37 19.32 -18.34 8.46
C ALA A 37 18.40 -18.22 7.25
N LEU A 38 18.16 -17.00 6.77
CA LEU A 38 17.31 -16.74 5.61
C LEU A 38 17.89 -17.33 4.32
N ILE A 39 19.20 -17.20 4.08
CA ILE A 39 19.91 -17.84 2.94
C ILE A 39 19.82 -19.36 3.06
N GLY A 40 19.93 -19.92 4.27
CA GLY A 40 19.80 -21.34 4.53
C GLY A 40 18.35 -21.87 4.51
N GLY A 41 17.34 -21.02 4.30
CA GLY A 41 15.93 -21.43 4.31
C GLY A 41 15.37 -21.73 5.70
N LYS A 42 16.06 -21.34 6.78
CA LYS A 42 15.63 -21.52 8.17
C LYS A 42 14.69 -20.39 8.60
N THR A 43 13.48 -20.36 8.04
CA THR A 43 12.50 -19.27 8.23
C THR A 43 12.07 -19.05 9.68
N ASP A 44 12.04 -20.10 10.49
CA ASP A 44 11.66 -20.01 11.91
C ASP A 44 12.72 -19.28 12.75
N ALA A 45 13.95 -19.21 12.26
CA ALA A 45 15.07 -18.50 12.87
C ALA A 45 15.37 -17.13 12.23
N SER A 46 14.47 -16.62 11.36
CA SER A 46 14.64 -15.30 10.73
C SER A 46 13.51 -14.33 11.10
N LEU A 47 13.85 -13.26 11.81
CA LEU A 47 13.00 -12.11 12.05
C LEU A 47 12.71 -11.35 10.76
N ALA A 48 13.63 -11.32 9.79
CA ALA A 48 13.36 -10.70 8.49
C ALA A 48 12.18 -11.40 7.80
N TYR A 49 12.16 -12.74 7.78
CA TYR A 49 11.04 -13.52 7.28
C TYR A 49 9.71 -13.20 8.01
N GLN A 50 9.77 -13.06 9.34
CA GLN A 50 8.59 -12.93 10.20
C GLN A 50 8.08 -11.49 10.35
N ARG A 51 8.86 -10.48 9.97
CA ARG A 51 8.53 -9.07 10.27
C ARG A 51 8.78 -8.09 9.13
N CYS A 52 9.33 -8.51 7.99
CA CYS A 52 9.57 -7.60 6.85
C CYS A 52 8.30 -6.85 6.44
N THR A 53 8.36 -5.52 6.38
CA THR A 53 7.22 -4.70 5.97
C THR A 53 7.20 -4.37 4.48
N THR A 54 8.05 -5.00 3.68
CA THR A 54 8.21 -4.79 2.22
C THR A 54 8.53 -3.34 1.80
N CYS A 55 9.41 -2.68 2.57
CA CYS A 55 9.82 -1.29 2.32
C CYS A 55 11.06 -1.14 1.41
N TYR A 56 11.66 -2.25 0.95
CA TYR A 56 12.83 -2.28 0.06
C TYR A 56 14.13 -1.65 0.63
N THR A 57 14.13 -1.15 1.87
CA THR A 57 15.29 -0.46 2.47
C THR A 57 16.55 -1.32 2.52
N CYS A 58 16.42 -2.62 2.78
CA CYS A 58 17.56 -3.53 2.91
C CYS A 58 18.40 -3.63 1.63
N ASP A 59 17.79 -3.44 0.45
CA ASP A 59 18.51 -3.42 -0.82
C ASP A 59 19.30 -2.12 -1.02
N LEU A 60 18.75 -0.99 -0.57
CA LEU A 60 19.46 0.30 -0.59
C LEU A 60 20.66 0.32 0.35
N ILE A 61 20.56 -0.37 1.48
CA ILE A 61 21.61 -0.44 2.49
C ILE A 61 22.73 -1.42 2.10
N CYS A 62 22.43 -2.44 1.30
CA CYS A 62 23.36 -3.52 0.98
C CYS A 62 24.57 -2.99 0.19
N PRO A 63 25.79 -2.99 0.77
CA PRO A 63 26.96 -2.39 0.12
C PRO A 63 27.40 -3.15 -1.12
N VAL A 64 27.11 -4.45 -1.16
CA VAL A 64 27.44 -5.38 -2.25
C VAL A 64 26.26 -5.63 -3.20
N GLN A 65 25.13 -4.92 -3.00
CA GLN A 65 23.95 -4.98 -3.88
C GLN A 65 23.46 -6.41 -4.16
N SER A 66 23.41 -7.25 -3.11
CA SER A 66 22.99 -8.66 -3.18
C SER A 66 21.48 -8.85 -3.16
N ASN A 67 20.68 -7.78 -3.07
CA ASN A 67 19.22 -7.77 -3.06
C ASN A 67 18.53 -8.58 -1.92
N PRO A 68 18.89 -8.40 -0.63
CA PRO A 68 18.30 -9.13 0.50
C PRO A 68 16.76 -9.03 0.63
N TYR A 69 16.14 -7.97 0.13
CA TYR A 69 14.67 -7.84 0.06
C TYR A 69 14.06 -8.98 -0.74
N GLU A 70 14.65 -9.31 -1.90
CA GLU A 70 14.14 -10.33 -2.80
C GLU A 70 14.19 -11.71 -2.15
N LEU A 71 15.23 -11.99 -1.37
CA LEU A 71 15.35 -13.26 -0.65
C LEU A 71 14.17 -13.48 0.31
N VAL A 72 13.69 -12.42 0.97
CA VAL A 72 12.50 -12.52 1.84
C VAL A 72 11.27 -12.91 1.01
N LEU A 73 11.07 -12.25 -0.14
CA LEU A 73 9.95 -12.54 -1.04
C LEU A 73 10.03 -13.96 -1.61
N GLU A 74 11.23 -14.43 -1.94
CA GLU A 74 11.50 -15.79 -2.40
C GLU A 74 11.10 -16.82 -1.34
N ARG A 75 11.47 -16.61 -0.07
CA ARG A 75 11.05 -17.51 1.03
C ARG A 75 9.55 -17.53 1.22
N TRP A 76 8.88 -16.37 1.12
CA TRP A 76 7.42 -16.33 1.15
C TRP A 76 6.81 -17.08 -0.04
N ASN A 77 7.38 -16.96 -1.23
CA ASN A 77 6.93 -17.70 -2.42
C ASN A 77 7.02 -19.22 -2.24
N GLU A 78 8.17 -19.72 -1.77
CA GLU A 78 8.40 -21.14 -1.49
C GLU A 78 7.35 -21.69 -0.52
N GLU A 79 7.06 -20.91 0.52
CA GLU A 79 6.03 -21.27 1.49
C GLU A 79 4.63 -21.26 0.87
N HIS A 80 4.28 -20.23 0.09
CA HIS A 80 3.01 -20.15 -0.61
C HIS A 80 2.77 -21.33 -1.56
N GLN A 81 3.81 -21.80 -2.24
CA GLN A 81 3.73 -22.95 -3.14
C GLN A 81 3.53 -24.26 -2.38
N SER A 82 4.13 -24.42 -1.20
CA SER A 82 4.04 -25.65 -0.42
C SER A 82 2.73 -25.78 0.36
N ARG A 83 2.28 -24.71 1.04
CA ARG A 83 1.14 -24.77 1.99
C ARG A 83 -0.06 -23.89 1.61
N GLY A 84 0.05 -23.11 0.54
CA GLY A 84 -0.96 -22.12 0.17
C GLY A 84 -0.98 -20.91 1.11
N MET A 85 -1.83 -19.94 0.82
CA MET A 85 -1.99 -18.70 1.59
C MET A 85 -3.08 -18.81 2.64
N SER A 86 -2.94 -18.03 3.72
CA SER A 86 -4.02 -17.81 4.67
C SER A 86 -5.25 -17.20 3.99
N ALA A 87 -6.46 -17.62 4.38
CA ALA A 87 -7.72 -17.18 3.79
C ALA A 87 -7.91 -15.66 3.76
N ILE A 88 -7.33 -14.95 4.73
CA ILE A 88 -7.35 -13.49 4.81
C ILE A 88 -6.73 -12.83 3.58
N ALA A 89 -5.75 -13.49 2.94
CA ALA A 89 -5.07 -12.96 1.76
C ALA A 89 -6.06 -12.77 0.59
N LYS A 90 -7.17 -13.51 0.51
CA LYS A 90 -8.23 -13.32 -0.50
C LYS A 90 -8.73 -11.88 -0.58
N LEU A 91 -8.61 -11.11 0.51
CA LEU A 91 -8.97 -9.71 0.54
C LEU A 91 -8.24 -8.87 -0.54
N VAL A 92 -7.03 -9.27 -0.91
CA VAL A 92 -6.20 -8.57 -1.91
C VAL A 92 -6.19 -9.18 -3.31
N PHE A 93 -6.92 -10.29 -3.54
CA PHE A 93 -6.97 -10.92 -4.85
C PHE A 93 -8.21 -10.45 -5.63
N PRO A 94 -8.06 -9.81 -6.79
CA PRO A 94 -9.20 -9.24 -7.54
C PRO A 94 -10.12 -10.31 -8.15
N ASN A 95 -9.65 -11.56 -8.30
CA ASN A 95 -10.46 -12.69 -8.77
C ASN A 95 -11.24 -13.41 -7.65
N GLU A 96 -11.08 -13.01 -6.38
CA GLU A 96 -11.84 -13.55 -5.25
C GLU A 96 -13.11 -12.72 -4.99
N THR A 97 -14.24 -13.37 -4.70
CA THR A 97 -15.56 -12.70 -4.57
C THR A 97 -15.69 -11.81 -3.33
N ALA A 98 -14.93 -12.11 -2.28
CA ALA A 98 -14.95 -11.36 -1.01
C ALA A 98 -13.73 -10.42 -0.87
N ASN A 99 -13.16 -9.98 -1.99
CA ASN A 99 -12.05 -9.03 -1.96
C ASN A 99 -12.50 -7.63 -1.50
N MET A 100 -11.52 -6.79 -1.15
CA MET A 100 -11.77 -5.45 -0.58
C MET A 100 -12.55 -4.56 -1.55
N TRP A 101 -12.17 -4.54 -2.82
CA TRP A 101 -12.81 -3.70 -3.85
C TRP A 101 -14.25 -4.11 -4.11
N ALA A 102 -14.52 -5.41 -4.26
CA ALA A 102 -15.88 -5.94 -4.39
C ALA A 102 -16.75 -5.50 -3.21
N SER A 103 -16.19 -5.58 -2.00
CA SER A 103 -16.89 -5.24 -0.76
C SER A 103 -17.15 -3.74 -0.63
N VAL A 104 -16.14 -2.90 -0.87
CA VAL A 104 -16.25 -1.43 -0.79
C VAL A 104 -17.21 -0.88 -1.85
N ARG A 105 -17.23 -1.46 -3.06
CA ARG A 105 -18.19 -1.08 -4.13
C ARG A 105 -19.65 -1.20 -3.68
N THR A 106 -19.98 -2.08 -2.73
CA THR A 106 -21.36 -2.20 -2.19
C THR A 106 -21.81 -1.00 -1.36
N LEU A 107 -20.87 -0.19 -0.87
CA LEU A 107 -21.07 0.98 -0.01
C LEU A 107 -20.79 2.29 -0.74
N MET A 108 -20.19 2.20 -1.92
CA MET A 108 -19.76 3.34 -2.72
C MET A 108 -20.98 4.03 -3.38
N PRO A 109 -21.01 5.38 -3.39
CA PRO A 109 -22.06 6.13 -4.08
C PRO A 109 -21.95 6.03 -5.61
N GLU A 110 -23.05 6.36 -6.28
CA GLU A 110 -23.21 6.14 -7.72
C GLU A 110 -22.29 7.02 -8.58
N ASP A 111 -21.92 8.21 -8.12
CA ASP A 111 -20.99 9.09 -8.82
C ASP A 111 -19.58 8.49 -8.92
N GLU A 112 -19.09 7.87 -7.85
CA GLU A 112 -17.83 7.13 -7.82
C GLU A 112 -17.89 5.85 -8.68
N LEU A 113 -18.98 5.09 -8.58
CA LEU A 113 -19.18 3.90 -9.41
C LEU A 113 -19.25 4.25 -10.90
N SER A 114 -19.84 5.40 -11.24
CA SER A 114 -19.92 5.92 -12.61
C SER A 114 -18.54 6.25 -13.17
N LEU A 115 -17.68 6.92 -12.39
CA LEU A 115 -16.30 7.19 -12.77
C LEU A 115 -15.54 5.89 -13.08
N MET A 116 -15.62 4.91 -12.19
CA MET A 116 -14.92 3.63 -12.37
C MET A 116 -15.40 2.88 -13.62
N ARG A 117 -16.71 2.86 -13.89
CA ARG A 117 -17.26 2.25 -15.12
C ARG A 117 -16.76 2.98 -16.38
N SER A 118 -16.65 4.31 -16.31
CA SER A 118 -16.08 5.12 -17.40
C SER A 118 -14.62 4.77 -17.66
N TRP A 119 -13.80 4.69 -16.61
CA TRP A 119 -12.38 4.31 -16.72
C TRP A 119 -12.18 2.90 -17.26
N GLN A 120 -13.03 1.97 -16.86
CA GLN A 120 -13.00 0.61 -17.38
C GLN A 120 -13.42 0.55 -18.86
N LYS A 121 -14.42 1.34 -19.27
CA LYS A 121 -14.83 1.44 -20.68
C LYS A 121 -13.67 1.99 -21.53
N ASN A 122 -12.96 2.99 -21.01
CA ASN A 122 -11.83 3.64 -21.67
C ASN A 122 -10.67 2.69 -22.02
N VAL A 123 -10.48 1.59 -21.28
CA VAL A 123 -9.49 0.54 -21.58
C VAL A 123 -9.76 -0.19 -22.91
N LYS A 124 -11.00 -0.15 -23.42
CA LYS A 124 -11.38 -0.80 -24.68
C LYS A 124 -11.07 0.05 -25.92
N HIS A 125 -10.53 1.24 -25.75
CA HIS A 125 -10.34 2.21 -26.84
C HIS A 125 -8.86 2.61 -26.96
N PRO A 126 -8.30 2.66 -28.20
CA PRO A 126 -6.95 3.15 -28.43
C PRO A 126 -6.76 4.59 -27.92
N ARG A 127 -5.56 4.90 -27.43
CA ARG A 127 -5.19 6.23 -26.93
C ARG A 127 -3.68 6.44 -26.92
N LYS A 128 -3.22 7.62 -27.31
CA LYS A 128 -1.79 7.99 -27.26
C LYS A 128 -1.33 8.40 -25.87
N VAL A 129 -2.18 9.08 -25.11
CA VAL A 129 -1.92 9.44 -23.71
C VAL A 129 -2.90 8.67 -22.82
N MET A 130 -2.39 8.14 -21.72
CA MET A 130 -3.19 7.44 -20.72
C MET A 130 -2.86 7.95 -19.32
N LEU A 131 -3.89 8.22 -18.52
CA LEU A 131 -3.76 8.40 -17.08
C LEU A 131 -4.27 7.12 -16.40
N LEU A 132 -3.34 6.26 -16.02
CA LEU A 132 -3.62 4.96 -15.44
C LEU A 132 -4.30 5.12 -14.06
N THR A 133 -5.45 4.47 -13.90
CA THR A 133 -6.04 4.28 -12.59
C THR A 133 -5.31 3.15 -11.88
N GLY A 134 -4.77 3.48 -10.70
CA GLY A 134 -4.15 2.50 -9.84
C GLY A 134 -5.18 1.55 -9.22
N PHE A 135 -4.70 0.43 -8.68
CA PHE A 135 -5.57 -0.54 -8.00
C PHE A 135 -6.26 0.09 -6.79
N TYR A 136 -5.50 0.79 -5.95
CA TYR A 136 -6.04 1.49 -4.78
C TYR A 136 -6.79 2.78 -5.13
N THR A 137 -6.53 3.39 -6.29
CA THR A 137 -7.34 4.52 -6.79
C THR A 137 -8.82 4.14 -6.89
N ASN A 138 -9.13 2.90 -7.27
CA ASN A 138 -10.50 2.41 -7.36
C ASN A 138 -11.22 2.27 -6.00
N LEU A 139 -10.51 2.41 -4.87
CA LEU A 139 -11.14 2.53 -3.53
C LEU A 139 -11.41 3.98 -3.13
N VAL A 140 -10.78 4.93 -3.81
CA VAL A 140 -10.91 6.38 -3.55
C VAL A 140 -11.07 7.17 -4.86
N PRO A 141 -11.97 6.77 -5.79
CA PRO A 141 -12.03 7.38 -7.12
C PRO A 141 -12.39 8.87 -7.10
N PHE A 142 -13.01 9.36 -6.01
CA PHE A 142 -13.35 10.76 -5.80
C PHE A 142 -12.15 11.72 -5.88
N ILE A 143 -10.91 11.23 -5.68
CA ILE A 143 -9.69 12.06 -5.79
C ILE A 143 -9.45 12.58 -7.22
N ALA A 144 -10.03 11.92 -8.23
CA ALA A 144 -9.94 12.37 -9.62
C ALA A 144 -10.96 13.47 -9.97
N ILE A 145 -11.84 13.85 -9.02
CA ILE A 145 -12.83 14.91 -9.19
C ILE A 145 -12.16 16.26 -8.88
N THR A 146 -11.40 16.77 -9.86
CA THR A 146 -10.69 18.05 -9.78
C THR A 146 -10.57 18.67 -11.17
N SER A 147 -10.47 20.00 -11.28
CA SER A 147 -10.17 20.65 -12.56
C SER A 147 -8.67 20.66 -12.88
N LEU A 148 -7.80 20.38 -11.89
CA LEU A 148 -6.35 20.36 -12.09
C LEU A 148 -5.86 19.34 -13.13
N ILE A 149 -6.62 18.25 -13.33
CA ILE A 149 -6.31 17.21 -14.31
C ILE A 149 -7.29 17.20 -15.48
N GLU A 150 -8.00 18.30 -15.73
CA GLU A 150 -9.03 18.38 -16.79
C GLU A 150 -8.49 17.89 -18.14
N GLU A 151 -7.28 18.31 -18.50
CA GLU A 151 -6.59 17.89 -19.73
C GLU A 151 -6.41 16.36 -19.82
N LEU A 152 -6.26 15.68 -18.68
CA LEU A 152 -6.02 14.24 -18.60
C LEU A 152 -7.30 13.43 -18.35
N LYS A 153 -8.44 14.06 -18.01
CA LYS A 153 -9.70 13.35 -17.70
C LYS A 153 -10.15 12.38 -18.80
N PRO A 154 -10.15 12.74 -20.10
CA PRO A 154 -10.50 11.81 -21.17
C PRO A 154 -9.52 10.62 -21.28
N ALA A 155 -8.27 10.84 -20.86
CA ALA A 155 -7.20 9.85 -20.89
C ALA A 155 -7.26 8.86 -19.72
N ILE A 156 -8.11 9.08 -18.70
CA ILE A 156 -8.19 8.20 -17.53
C ILE A 156 -8.69 6.82 -17.93
N SER A 157 -7.88 5.79 -17.67
CA SER A 157 -8.15 4.39 -18.01
C SER A 157 -7.62 3.47 -16.94
N GLY A 158 -8.39 2.42 -16.67
CA GLY A 158 -7.95 1.32 -15.82
C GLY A 158 -9.08 0.78 -14.98
N PHE A 159 -8.81 -0.34 -14.34
CA PHE A 159 -9.71 -1.04 -13.46
C PHE A 159 -8.90 -2.02 -12.61
N GLU A 160 -9.56 -2.65 -11.65
CA GLU A 160 -8.90 -3.41 -10.60
C GLU A 160 -8.22 -4.69 -11.08
N GLY A 161 -8.60 -5.21 -12.26
CA GLY A 161 -7.96 -6.38 -12.87
C GLY A 161 -6.51 -6.14 -13.31
N PHE A 162 -6.02 -4.89 -13.29
CA PHE A 162 -4.60 -4.58 -13.46
C PHE A 162 -3.77 -4.86 -12.20
N TRP A 163 -4.44 -5.11 -11.06
CA TRP A 163 -3.87 -5.58 -9.80
C TRP A 163 -2.57 -4.87 -9.37
N GLY A 164 -2.61 -3.54 -9.40
CA GLY A 164 -1.54 -2.68 -8.90
C GLY A 164 -0.30 -2.71 -9.77
N CYS A 165 -0.45 -3.04 -11.05
CA CYS A 165 0.65 -3.27 -11.97
C CYS A 165 1.63 -4.31 -11.44
N ALA A 166 1.09 -5.45 -11.00
CA ALA A 166 1.80 -6.54 -10.32
C ALA A 166 2.35 -6.20 -8.91
N GLY A 167 2.18 -4.98 -8.41
CA GLY A 167 2.77 -4.54 -7.13
C GLY A 167 2.36 -5.39 -5.92
N ASP A 168 1.08 -5.75 -5.81
CA ASP A 168 0.59 -6.63 -4.74
C ASP A 168 1.10 -8.07 -4.90
N ALA A 169 1.08 -8.61 -6.13
CA ALA A 169 1.61 -9.94 -6.42
C ALA A 169 3.11 -10.06 -6.10
N TYR A 170 3.89 -9.04 -6.49
CA TYR A 170 5.32 -8.95 -6.22
C TYR A 170 5.63 -8.89 -4.73
N LYS A 171 4.94 -8.03 -3.96
CA LYS A 171 5.14 -7.92 -2.50
C LYS A 171 4.71 -9.17 -1.73
N LEU A 172 3.75 -9.93 -2.25
CA LEU A 172 3.36 -11.24 -1.72
C LEU A 172 4.36 -12.36 -2.10
N GLY A 173 5.42 -12.04 -2.86
CA GLY A 173 6.39 -13.02 -3.35
C GLY A 173 5.87 -13.90 -4.49
N ILE A 174 4.70 -13.62 -5.08
CA ILE A 174 4.11 -14.46 -6.15
C ILE A 174 4.73 -14.07 -7.50
N MET A 175 6.02 -14.33 -7.66
CA MET A 175 6.83 -13.82 -8.78
C MET A 175 6.32 -14.24 -10.16
N SER A 176 5.85 -15.49 -10.31
CA SER A 176 5.28 -15.97 -11.58
C SER A 176 4.04 -15.19 -11.99
N GLN A 177 3.21 -14.83 -11.01
CA GLN A 177 2.01 -14.04 -11.24
C GLN A 177 2.37 -12.57 -11.50
N ALA A 178 3.39 -12.04 -10.84
CA ALA A 178 3.88 -10.69 -11.10
C ALA A 178 4.41 -10.56 -12.54
N GLU A 179 5.21 -11.51 -13.00
CA GLU A 179 5.69 -11.56 -14.40
C GLU A 179 4.53 -11.65 -15.39
N MET A 180 3.57 -12.55 -15.15
CA MET A 180 2.39 -12.74 -16.01
C MET A 180 1.59 -11.44 -16.13
N ILE A 181 1.30 -10.76 -15.02
CA ILE A 181 0.57 -9.49 -15.02
C ILE A 181 1.37 -8.41 -15.74
N GLY A 182 2.69 -8.36 -15.53
CA GLY A 182 3.58 -7.45 -16.25
C GLY A 182 3.44 -7.61 -17.76
N LYS A 183 3.58 -8.84 -18.29
CA LYS A 183 3.44 -9.15 -19.72
C LYS A 183 2.04 -8.79 -20.25
N MET A 184 1.00 -9.13 -19.50
CA MET A 184 -0.38 -8.76 -19.85
C MET A 184 -0.57 -7.25 -19.97
N LEU A 185 -0.04 -6.47 -19.02
CA LEU A 185 -0.13 -5.01 -19.05
C LEU A 185 0.67 -4.42 -20.20
N HIS A 186 1.87 -4.94 -20.45
CA HIS A 186 2.71 -4.56 -21.59
C HIS A 186 1.91 -4.69 -22.89
N ASP A 187 1.39 -5.89 -23.17
CA ASP A 187 0.63 -6.17 -24.38
C ASP A 187 -0.61 -5.29 -24.46
N LYS A 188 -1.28 -5.06 -23.32
CA LYS A 188 -2.48 -4.23 -23.29
C LYS A 188 -2.19 -2.78 -23.64
N PHE A 189 -1.12 -2.20 -23.09
CA PHE A 189 -0.75 -0.80 -23.36
C PHE A 189 -0.21 -0.62 -24.78
N ALA A 190 0.51 -1.62 -25.31
CA ALA A 190 0.95 -1.64 -26.70
C ALA A 190 -0.25 -1.74 -27.67
N GLU A 191 -1.21 -2.64 -27.41
CA GLU A 191 -2.46 -2.78 -28.18
C GLU A 191 -3.27 -1.48 -28.20
N MET A 192 -3.35 -0.80 -27.05
CA MET A 192 -4.02 0.49 -26.94
C MET A 192 -3.25 1.62 -27.65
N GLY A 193 -2.00 1.40 -28.06
CA GLY A 193 -1.15 2.39 -28.72
C GLY A 193 -0.69 3.51 -27.80
N VAL A 194 -0.57 3.26 -26.50
CA VAL A 194 -0.15 4.25 -25.49
C VAL A 194 1.30 4.64 -25.74
N GLY A 195 1.54 5.93 -25.99
CA GLY A 195 2.88 6.52 -26.14
C GLY A 195 3.32 7.34 -24.94
N LYS A 196 2.39 7.77 -24.08
CA LYS A 196 2.70 8.41 -22.79
C LYS A 196 1.75 7.94 -21.70
N LEU A 197 2.29 7.47 -20.58
CA LEU A 197 1.58 6.89 -19.47
C LEU A 197 1.85 7.67 -18.18
N TYR A 198 0.84 8.37 -17.69
CA TYR A 198 0.85 8.94 -16.35
C TYR A 198 0.15 7.96 -15.40
N CYS A 199 0.62 7.86 -14.16
CA CYS A 199 0.01 7.02 -13.13
C CYS A 199 -0.56 7.89 -12.02
N LEU A 200 -1.85 7.70 -11.72
CA LEU A 200 -2.52 8.41 -10.61
C LEU A 200 -1.83 8.16 -9.26
N MET A 201 -1.22 7.00 -9.08
CA MET A 201 -0.45 6.65 -7.90
C MET A 201 0.99 6.31 -8.30
N GLY A 202 1.96 6.85 -7.55
CA GLY A 202 3.39 6.67 -7.85
C GLY A 202 3.87 5.22 -7.77
N ALA A 203 3.22 4.38 -6.96
CA ALA A 203 3.55 2.96 -6.85
C ALA A 203 3.46 2.22 -8.18
N GLU A 204 2.40 2.43 -8.97
CA GLU A 204 2.26 1.82 -10.31
C GLU A 204 3.34 2.32 -11.27
N ALA A 205 3.66 3.63 -11.24
CA ALA A 205 4.73 4.16 -12.07
C ALA A 205 6.07 3.49 -11.75
N MET A 206 6.38 3.24 -10.47
CA MET A 206 7.63 2.58 -10.07
C MET A 206 7.65 1.09 -10.44
N MET A 207 6.50 0.42 -10.39
CA MET A 207 6.39 -0.96 -10.90
C MET A 207 6.70 -1.02 -12.40
N LEU A 208 6.09 -0.13 -13.19
CA LEU A 208 6.22 -0.13 -14.65
C LEU A 208 7.56 0.41 -15.15
N SER A 209 8.14 1.40 -14.47
CA SER A 209 9.39 2.06 -14.89
C SER A 209 10.65 1.43 -14.29
N ASP A 210 10.54 0.63 -13.24
CA ASP A 210 11.71 0.10 -12.53
C ASP A 210 11.61 -1.40 -12.21
N VAL A 211 10.63 -1.81 -11.39
CA VAL A 211 10.59 -3.19 -10.88
C VAL A 211 10.38 -4.21 -12.00
N LEU A 212 9.35 -4.01 -12.85
CA LEU A 212 9.02 -4.94 -13.93
C LEU A 212 10.11 -5.03 -15.00
N PRO A 213 10.69 -3.91 -15.50
CA PRO A 213 11.84 -3.97 -16.40
C PRO A 213 13.06 -4.67 -15.77
N ASN A 214 13.45 -4.29 -14.55
CA ASN A 214 14.72 -4.73 -13.97
C ASN A 214 14.68 -6.16 -13.39
N ARG A 215 13.50 -6.66 -12.98
CA ARG A 215 13.36 -8.01 -12.39
C ARG A 215 12.80 -9.03 -13.37
N PHE A 216 11.95 -8.60 -14.30
CA PHE A 216 11.22 -9.50 -15.18
C PHE A 216 11.50 -9.27 -16.67
N GLY A 217 12.30 -8.26 -17.03
CA GLY A 217 12.61 -7.94 -18.42
C GLY A 217 11.40 -7.43 -19.22
N VAL A 218 10.33 -6.98 -18.54
CA VAL A 218 9.13 -6.45 -19.19
C VAL A 218 9.30 -4.95 -19.38
N ASP A 219 9.64 -4.53 -20.59
CA ASP A 219 10.00 -3.14 -20.91
C ASP A 219 8.78 -2.27 -21.25
N PHE A 220 8.58 -1.19 -20.50
CA PHE A 220 7.52 -0.20 -20.74
C PHE A 220 8.04 1.12 -21.35
N SER A 221 9.28 1.14 -21.85
CA SER A 221 9.92 2.34 -22.42
C SER A 221 9.07 3.02 -23.51
N PHE A 222 8.33 2.25 -24.31
CA PHE A 222 7.47 2.76 -25.37
C PHE A 222 6.34 3.69 -24.90
N CYS A 223 5.93 3.60 -23.62
CA CYS A 223 4.88 4.44 -23.05
C CYS A 223 5.36 5.37 -21.94
N ASP A 224 6.66 5.38 -21.62
CA ASP A 224 7.31 6.32 -20.69
C ASP A 224 6.51 6.56 -19.37
N PRO A 225 6.35 5.53 -18.53
CA PRO A 225 5.53 5.57 -17.31
C PRO A 225 6.08 6.53 -16.25
N GLU A 226 5.27 7.52 -15.85
CA GLU A 226 5.62 8.49 -14.80
C GLU A 226 4.49 8.71 -13.77
N PRO A 227 4.82 9.03 -12.50
CA PRO A 227 3.85 9.49 -11.51
C PRO A 227 3.17 10.79 -11.96
N LEU A 228 1.88 10.93 -11.67
CA LEU A 228 1.14 12.18 -11.89
C LEU A 228 1.78 13.37 -11.16
N ASP A 229 2.44 13.13 -10.01
CA ASP A 229 3.13 14.18 -9.25
C ASP A 229 4.19 14.93 -10.08
N TYR A 230 4.86 14.25 -11.03
CA TYR A 230 5.84 14.88 -11.92
C TYR A 230 5.15 15.88 -12.85
N TRP A 231 4.03 15.45 -13.44
CA TRP A 231 3.20 16.30 -14.29
C TRP A 231 2.63 17.49 -13.51
N ILE A 232 2.16 17.28 -12.28
CA ILE A 232 1.63 18.37 -11.45
C ILE A 232 2.69 19.43 -11.17
N LEU A 233 3.91 19.02 -10.79
CA LEU A 233 5.01 19.96 -10.56
C LEU A 233 5.40 20.72 -11.83
N ASP A 234 5.44 20.05 -12.99
CA ASP A 234 5.66 20.70 -14.29
C ASP A 234 4.61 21.77 -14.58
N ARG A 235 3.32 21.47 -14.32
CA ARG A 235 2.22 22.41 -14.54
C ARG A 235 2.22 23.57 -13.57
N LEU A 236 2.72 23.38 -12.35
CA LEU A 236 2.95 24.45 -11.39
C LEU A 236 4.08 25.38 -11.82
N LYS A 237 5.20 24.82 -12.29
CA LYS A 237 6.37 25.59 -12.75
C LYS A 237 6.11 26.35 -14.05
N SER A 238 5.26 25.82 -14.92
CA SER A 238 4.88 26.44 -16.20
C SER A 238 3.67 27.38 -16.11
N ASP A 239 3.19 27.71 -14.90
CA ASP A 239 2.00 28.55 -14.63
C ASP A 239 0.70 28.05 -15.29
N LYS A 240 0.66 26.77 -15.70
CA LYS A 240 -0.57 26.12 -16.20
C LYS A 240 -1.52 25.75 -15.06
N ILE A 241 -0.98 25.41 -13.89
CA ILE A 241 -1.73 25.39 -12.63
C ILE A 241 -1.33 26.64 -11.84
N LYS A 242 -2.28 27.57 -11.70
CA LYS A 242 -2.05 28.84 -11.00
C LYS A 242 -2.32 28.72 -9.51
N ILE A 243 -1.36 29.13 -8.70
CA ILE A 243 -1.53 29.24 -7.25
C ILE A 243 -2.29 30.53 -6.94
N LYS A 244 -3.51 30.39 -6.44
CA LYS A 244 -4.34 31.53 -5.99
C LYS A 244 -4.02 31.97 -4.57
N ARG A 245 -3.57 31.04 -3.73
CA ARG A 245 -3.16 31.30 -2.35
C ARG A 245 -2.07 30.33 -1.90
N LYS A 246 -1.07 30.85 -1.19
CA LYS A 246 -0.12 30.01 -0.44
C LYS A 246 -0.83 29.41 0.77
N LEU A 247 -0.53 28.15 1.08
CA LEU A 247 -1.23 27.44 2.15
C LEU A 247 -0.75 27.81 3.55
N ASN A 248 0.51 28.21 3.70
CA ASN A 248 1.14 28.53 4.99
C ASN A 248 0.89 27.45 6.05
N LYS A 249 0.95 26.18 5.63
CA LYS A 249 0.60 25.02 6.44
C LYS A 249 1.86 24.28 6.84
N LYS A 250 1.97 23.87 8.11
CA LYS A 250 3.04 23.00 8.58
C LYS A 250 2.67 21.55 8.27
N VAL A 251 3.44 20.90 7.40
CA VAL A 251 3.16 19.55 6.91
C VAL A 251 4.35 18.63 7.13
N THR A 252 4.09 17.34 7.25
CA THR A 252 5.11 16.29 7.12
C THR A 252 4.81 15.41 5.92
N VAL A 253 5.81 14.69 5.40
CA VAL A 253 5.67 13.82 4.23
C VAL A 253 5.86 12.37 4.65
N HIS A 254 4.88 11.52 4.36
CA HIS A 254 5.04 10.07 4.43
C HIS A 254 5.47 9.54 3.06
N ASP A 255 6.76 9.25 2.92
CA ASP A 255 7.31 8.65 1.73
C ASP A 255 6.86 7.18 1.60
N SER A 256 6.11 6.86 0.54
CA SER A 256 5.62 5.50 0.33
C SER A 256 6.74 4.52 -0.02
N CYS A 257 6.58 3.24 0.36
CA CYS A 257 7.59 2.18 0.14
C CYS A 257 8.18 2.14 -1.29
N LEU A 258 7.36 2.28 -2.34
CA LEU A 258 7.84 2.25 -3.72
C LEU A 258 8.44 3.59 -4.19
N SER A 259 8.24 4.69 -3.47
CA SER A 259 8.82 6.00 -3.87
C SER A 259 10.35 6.06 -3.82
N LYS A 260 11.00 5.05 -3.20
CA LYS A 260 12.45 4.92 -3.09
C LYS A 260 13.13 4.47 -4.39
N TYR A 261 12.39 3.81 -5.28
CA TYR A 261 12.90 3.45 -6.59
C TYR A 261 13.28 4.72 -7.37
N LYS A 262 14.11 4.55 -8.42
CA LYS A 262 14.68 5.68 -9.18
C LYS A 262 15.39 6.72 -8.29
N GLY A 263 16.09 6.24 -7.26
CA GLY A 263 16.88 7.09 -6.35
C GLY A 263 16.05 8.07 -5.53
N GLY A 264 14.78 7.77 -5.25
CA GLY A 264 13.95 8.64 -4.43
C GLY A 264 13.42 9.89 -5.14
N LYS A 265 13.54 10.02 -6.47
CA LYS A 265 13.10 11.21 -7.23
C LYS A 265 11.68 11.66 -6.88
N LEU A 266 10.75 10.71 -6.68
CA LEU A 266 9.37 11.03 -6.29
C LEU A 266 9.29 11.69 -4.92
N GLN A 267 10.11 11.27 -3.96
CA GLN A 267 10.16 11.84 -2.62
C GLN A 267 10.58 13.32 -2.65
N ASP A 268 11.52 13.67 -3.54
CA ASP A 268 11.94 15.06 -3.74
C ASP A 268 10.87 15.88 -4.46
N VAL A 269 10.22 15.34 -5.49
CA VAL A 269 9.14 16.03 -6.20
C VAL A 269 7.98 16.38 -5.27
N ILE A 270 7.60 15.50 -4.34
CA ILE A 270 6.56 15.82 -3.35
C ILE A 270 6.99 17.01 -2.49
N ARG A 271 8.21 16.99 -1.95
CA ARG A 271 8.71 18.08 -1.11
C ARG A 271 8.81 19.39 -1.87
N GLU A 272 9.29 19.35 -3.10
CA GLU A 272 9.36 20.52 -3.97
C GLU A 272 7.96 21.08 -4.24
N THR A 273 6.99 20.23 -4.57
CA THR A 273 5.60 20.63 -4.78
C THR A 273 5.01 21.28 -3.54
N MET A 274 5.20 20.69 -2.36
CA MET A 274 4.70 21.23 -1.09
C MET A 274 5.32 22.59 -0.75
N LYS A 275 6.63 22.76 -0.96
CA LYS A 275 7.30 24.07 -0.82
C LYS A 275 6.76 25.08 -1.83
N TYR A 276 6.54 24.67 -3.08
CA TYR A 276 6.03 25.52 -4.16
C TYR A 276 4.64 26.08 -3.83
N ILE A 277 3.78 25.32 -3.15
CA ILE A 277 2.45 25.78 -2.72
C ILE A 277 2.44 26.51 -1.37
N GLY A 278 3.62 26.73 -0.76
CA GLY A 278 3.80 27.51 0.46
C GLY A 278 3.59 26.72 1.76
N CYS A 279 3.85 25.41 1.76
CA CYS A 279 3.90 24.63 2.99
C CYS A 279 5.30 24.70 3.64
N GLU A 280 5.34 24.68 4.97
CA GLU A 280 6.54 24.40 5.75
C GLU A 280 6.64 22.89 5.96
N ILE A 281 7.76 22.27 5.60
CA ILE A 281 7.95 20.82 5.75
C ILE A 281 8.76 20.54 7.01
N VAL A 282 8.21 19.70 7.88
CA VAL A 282 8.91 19.06 9.00
C VAL A 282 8.98 17.56 8.77
N GLU A 283 10.16 16.96 8.91
CA GLU A 283 10.36 15.54 8.62
C GLU A 283 9.97 14.68 9.83
N MET A 284 9.36 13.53 9.56
CA MET A 284 9.24 12.44 10.54
C MET A 284 10.60 11.80 10.77
N GLU A 285 10.72 11.02 11.85
CA GLU A 285 11.91 10.20 12.14
C GLU A 285 12.27 9.32 10.94
N HIS A 286 11.30 8.57 10.40
CA HIS A 286 11.49 7.75 9.21
C HIS A 286 11.05 8.48 7.95
N ASN A 287 12.03 8.99 7.21
CA ASN A 287 11.83 9.66 5.93
C ASN A 287 12.83 9.17 4.87
N ARG A 288 12.55 9.48 3.61
CA ARG A 288 13.41 9.21 2.45
C ARG A 288 13.83 7.75 2.33
N GLU A 289 15.13 7.47 2.32
CA GLU A 289 15.68 6.11 2.24
C GLU A 289 15.32 5.26 3.45
N SER A 290 15.15 5.87 4.63
CA SER A 290 14.72 5.19 5.86
C SER A 290 13.20 5.00 5.97
N ALA A 291 12.41 5.57 5.04
CA ALA A 291 10.96 5.59 5.14
C ALA A 291 10.34 4.19 5.27
N LEU A 292 9.32 4.08 6.11
CA LEU A 292 8.63 2.83 6.38
C LEU A 292 7.42 2.63 5.47
N CYS A 293 6.97 1.38 5.33
CA CYS A 293 5.65 1.12 4.79
C CYS A 293 4.59 1.78 5.70
N CYS A 294 3.49 2.29 5.12
CA CYS A 294 2.38 2.84 5.91
C CYS A 294 1.84 1.84 6.93
N GLY A 295 1.92 0.54 6.63
CA GLY A 295 1.49 -0.55 7.48
C GLY A 295 0.59 -1.56 6.77
N TRP A 296 0.10 -1.23 5.59
CA TRP A 296 -0.72 -2.15 4.79
C TRP A 296 0.04 -3.41 4.38
N ALA A 297 1.14 -3.26 3.63
CA ALA A 297 1.96 -4.39 3.22
C ALA A 297 2.75 -5.02 4.40
N ALA A 298 2.80 -4.33 5.55
CA ALA A 298 3.33 -4.90 6.79
C ALA A 298 2.45 -6.04 7.34
N THR A 299 1.25 -6.26 6.80
CA THR A 299 0.41 -7.41 7.16
C THR A 299 0.83 -8.71 6.47
N ILE A 300 1.70 -8.66 5.46
CA ILE A 300 2.16 -9.83 4.72
C ILE A 300 2.85 -10.85 5.65
N PRO A 301 3.79 -10.46 6.53
CA PRO A 301 4.34 -11.39 7.53
C PRO A 301 3.30 -12.08 8.42
N ALA A 302 2.17 -11.44 8.70
CA ALA A 302 1.08 -12.05 9.47
C ALA A 302 0.41 -13.22 8.72
N LEU A 303 0.62 -13.35 7.40
CA LEU A 303 0.23 -14.52 6.59
C LEU A 303 1.16 -15.73 6.79
N HIS A 304 2.34 -15.50 7.36
CA HIS A 304 3.40 -16.50 7.49
C HIS A 304 3.54 -17.05 8.92
N SER A 305 3.11 -16.31 9.95
CA SER A 305 3.20 -16.73 11.36
C SER A 305 2.39 -17.97 11.74
N ASP A 306 2.65 -18.58 12.90
CA ASP A 306 1.88 -19.72 13.43
C ASP A 306 0.40 -19.40 13.72
N ILE A 307 0.07 -18.11 13.86
CA ILE A 307 -1.31 -17.62 14.02
C ILE A 307 -1.85 -17.04 12.70
N ALA A 308 -1.15 -17.30 11.58
CA ALA A 308 -1.61 -16.93 10.25
C ALA A 308 -2.94 -17.63 9.95
N GLY A 309 -3.99 -16.83 9.79
CA GLY A 309 -5.36 -17.33 9.66
C GLY A 309 -6.34 -16.74 10.68
N ASN A 310 -5.85 -16.11 11.75
CA ASN A 310 -6.70 -15.29 12.61
C ASN A 310 -6.75 -13.85 12.08
N PRO A 311 -7.88 -13.39 11.50
CA PRO A 311 -8.02 -12.03 10.99
C PRO A 311 -7.88 -10.96 12.09
N LEU A 312 -8.11 -11.30 13.37
CA LEU A 312 -7.90 -10.38 14.48
C LEU A 312 -6.41 -10.08 14.69
N HIS A 313 -5.54 -11.08 14.53
CA HIS A 313 -4.09 -10.89 14.60
C HIS A 313 -3.61 -9.97 13.49
N THR A 314 -4.03 -10.23 12.24
CA THR A 314 -3.71 -9.38 11.09
C THR A 314 -4.24 -7.97 11.27
N LEU A 315 -5.45 -7.79 11.80
CA LEU A 315 -6.04 -6.48 12.09
C LEU A 315 -5.24 -5.72 13.15
N LEU A 316 -4.90 -6.35 14.28
CA LEU A 316 -4.11 -5.71 15.33
C LEU A 316 -2.71 -5.32 14.83
N TYR A 317 -2.10 -6.19 14.01
CA TYR A 317 -0.82 -5.88 13.37
C TYR A 317 -0.93 -4.68 12.42
N LEU A 318 -1.97 -4.65 11.58
CA LEU A 318 -2.25 -3.52 10.69
C LEU A 318 -2.42 -2.22 11.49
N LEU A 319 -3.27 -2.23 12.52
CA LEU A 319 -3.55 -1.06 13.35
C LEU A 319 -2.30 -0.55 14.07
N HIS A 320 -1.51 -1.46 14.66
CA HIS A 320 -0.24 -1.11 15.27
C HIS A 320 0.73 -0.49 14.26
N SER A 321 0.89 -1.12 13.10
CA SER A 321 1.80 -0.64 12.06
C SER A 321 1.37 0.72 11.50
N LEU A 322 0.06 0.94 11.31
CA LEU A 322 -0.45 2.25 10.90
C LEU A 322 -0.26 3.32 11.98
N TYR A 323 -0.45 2.95 13.25
CA TYR A 323 -0.41 3.91 14.36
C TYR A 323 1.00 4.43 14.63
N LEU A 324 2.04 3.59 14.51
CA LEU A 324 3.43 4.04 14.63
C LEU A 324 3.75 5.20 13.67
N ARG A 325 3.32 5.09 12.41
CA ARG A 325 3.51 6.15 11.39
C ARG A 325 2.73 7.42 11.71
N LEU A 326 1.52 7.26 12.24
CA LEU A 326 0.71 8.39 12.68
C LEU A 326 1.32 9.08 13.90
N GLN A 327 1.89 8.33 14.84
CA GLN A 327 2.57 8.87 16.03
C GLN A 327 3.82 9.67 15.64
N GLU A 328 4.60 9.21 14.66
CA GLU A 328 5.74 9.99 14.14
C GLU A 328 5.27 11.34 13.59
N ALA A 329 4.20 11.36 12.78
CA ALA A 329 3.64 12.63 12.29
C ALA A 329 3.10 13.52 13.42
N GLU A 330 2.40 12.95 14.40
CA GLU A 330 1.94 13.69 15.59
C GLU A 330 3.12 14.32 16.34
N ALA A 331 4.26 13.59 16.47
CA ALA A 331 5.45 14.06 17.16
C ALA A 331 6.15 15.25 16.46
N THR A 332 6.04 15.36 15.13
CA THR A 332 6.57 16.53 14.39
C THR A 332 5.82 17.84 14.70
N GLY A 333 4.61 17.74 15.26
CA GLY A 333 3.69 18.86 15.42
C GLY A 333 3.16 19.40 14.09
N ALA A 334 3.22 18.62 13.00
CA ALA A 334 2.61 18.98 11.73
C ALA A 334 1.07 19.00 11.84
N GLU A 335 0.45 19.91 11.09
CA GLU A 335 -1.01 19.96 10.98
C GLU A 335 -1.54 18.87 10.04
N ALA A 336 -0.71 18.44 9.08
CA ALA A 336 -1.07 17.44 8.08
C ALA A 336 0.11 16.56 7.68
N MET A 337 -0.20 15.29 7.40
CA MET A 337 0.68 14.35 6.72
C MET A 337 0.29 14.28 5.25
N VAL A 338 1.27 14.53 4.38
CA VAL A 338 1.16 14.45 2.93
C VAL A 338 1.58 13.05 2.48
N VAL A 339 0.77 12.44 1.63
CA VAL A 339 1.04 11.13 1.04
C VAL A 339 0.91 11.20 -0.49
N ASN A 340 1.59 10.29 -1.20
CA ASN A 340 1.57 10.19 -2.66
C ASN A 340 1.03 8.84 -3.17
N CYS A 341 0.64 7.96 -2.26
CA CYS A 341 0.15 6.62 -2.54
C CYS A 341 -1.28 6.49 -2.03
N HIS A 342 -2.19 6.03 -2.89
CA HIS A 342 -3.62 5.92 -2.55
C HIS A 342 -3.90 4.82 -1.52
N ALA A 343 -3.07 3.77 -1.46
CA ALA A 343 -3.11 2.83 -0.35
C ALA A 343 -2.74 3.52 0.98
N CYS A 344 -1.66 4.32 0.99
CA CYS A 344 -1.25 5.08 2.17
C CYS A 344 -2.34 6.07 2.59
N TYR A 345 -2.93 6.81 1.64
CA TYR A 345 -4.05 7.72 1.89
C TYR A 345 -5.23 7.03 2.56
N LEU A 346 -5.65 5.87 2.05
CA LEU A 346 -6.75 5.09 2.60
C LEU A 346 -6.46 4.60 4.02
N PHE A 347 -5.35 3.90 4.22
CA PHE A 347 -5.08 3.23 5.50
C PHE A 347 -4.58 4.18 6.58
N LEU A 348 -3.83 5.23 6.24
CA LEU A 348 -3.46 6.26 7.22
C LEU A 348 -4.69 7.10 7.63
N SER A 349 -5.62 7.34 6.69
CA SER A 349 -6.93 7.93 7.04
C SER A 349 -7.74 7.01 7.96
N LEU A 350 -7.70 5.68 7.75
CA LEU A 350 -8.34 4.70 8.62
C LEU A 350 -7.84 4.83 10.06
N ILE A 351 -6.52 4.76 10.29
CA ILE A 351 -6.00 4.85 11.65
C ILE A 351 -6.21 6.24 12.26
N LYS A 352 -6.16 7.33 11.48
CA LYS A 352 -6.51 8.69 11.94
C LYS A 352 -7.92 8.68 12.53
N VAL A 353 -8.88 8.16 11.78
CA VAL A 353 -10.31 8.12 12.17
C VAL A 353 -10.50 7.26 13.41
N LEU A 354 -9.87 6.09 13.45
CA LEU A 354 -10.02 5.12 14.55
C LEU A 354 -9.34 5.57 15.83
N THR A 355 -8.30 6.40 15.77
CA THR A 355 -7.57 6.89 16.94
C THR A 355 -7.90 8.35 17.29
N ASN A 356 -8.77 8.98 16.51
CA ASN A 356 -9.19 10.38 16.64
C ASN A 356 -7.99 11.35 16.66
N SER A 357 -7.03 11.11 15.77
CA SER A 357 -5.86 11.98 15.60
C SER A 357 -6.26 13.33 14.99
N LYS A 358 -5.50 14.36 15.36
CA LYS A 358 -5.65 15.73 14.86
C LYS A 358 -4.86 15.98 13.58
N VAL A 359 -3.88 15.13 13.26
CA VAL A 359 -3.10 15.26 12.02
C VAL A 359 -4.00 14.85 10.86
N ASP A 360 -4.22 15.77 9.92
CA ASP A 360 -4.97 15.47 8.71
C ASP A 360 -4.12 14.66 7.72
N ILE A 361 -4.76 13.75 6.97
CA ILE A 361 -4.10 13.02 5.88
C ILE A 361 -4.56 13.63 4.55
N TYR A 362 -3.60 14.07 3.74
CA TYR A 362 -3.85 14.64 2.42
C TYR A 362 -3.00 13.94 1.36
N LEU A 363 -3.57 13.76 0.17
CA LEU A 363 -2.78 13.58 -1.03
C LEU A 363 -2.08 14.90 -1.40
N SER A 364 -0.89 14.79 -2.00
CA SER A 364 -0.20 15.93 -2.63
C SER A 364 -1.13 16.74 -3.52
N LEU A 365 -1.91 16.05 -4.37
CA LEU A 365 -2.90 16.65 -5.27
C LEU A 365 -3.96 17.48 -4.53
N GLU A 366 -4.47 17.03 -3.39
CA GLU A 366 -5.51 17.75 -2.63
C GLU A 366 -4.98 19.08 -2.08
N LEU A 367 -3.72 19.14 -1.64
CA LEU A 367 -3.12 20.40 -1.20
C LEU A 367 -2.86 21.33 -2.38
N VAL A 368 -2.45 20.81 -3.54
CA VAL A 368 -2.34 21.62 -4.77
C VAL A 368 -3.70 22.18 -5.17
N GLN A 369 -4.79 21.40 -5.06
CA GLN A 369 -6.16 21.89 -5.26
C GLN A 369 -6.48 23.08 -4.35
N MET A 370 -6.21 22.93 -3.05
CA MET A 370 -6.47 23.98 -2.07
C MET A 370 -5.69 25.27 -2.38
N ALA A 371 -4.46 25.14 -2.85
CA ALA A 371 -3.60 26.27 -3.23
C ALA A 371 -4.04 26.94 -4.55
N ALA A 372 -4.57 26.15 -5.49
CA ALA A 372 -5.21 26.63 -6.72
C ALA A 372 -6.62 27.22 -6.50
N GLY A 373 -7.13 27.16 -5.26
CA GLY A 373 -8.44 27.70 -4.88
C GLY A 373 -9.62 26.75 -5.13
N GLU A 374 -9.36 25.47 -5.38
CA GLU A 374 -10.39 24.42 -5.34
C GLU A 374 -10.63 23.94 -3.90
N VAL A 375 -11.79 23.33 -3.67
CA VAL A 375 -12.06 22.56 -2.44
C VAL A 375 -12.01 21.08 -2.82
N PRO A 376 -11.04 20.29 -2.33
CA PRO A 376 -10.94 18.88 -2.68
C PRO A 376 -12.16 18.11 -2.18
N VAL A 377 -12.65 17.17 -3.00
CA VAL A 377 -13.72 16.25 -2.59
C VAL A 377 -13.15 15.25 -1.60
N ARG A 378 -13.41 15.45 -0.30
CA ARG A 378 -12.88 14.55 0.75
C ARG A 378 -13.94 13.57 1.23
N ARG A 379 -13.73 12.28 0.95
CA ARG A 379 -14.54 11.16 1.46
C ARG A 379 -13.73 10.13 2.25
N ASN A 380 -12.47 10.43 2.56
CA ASN A 380 -11.56 9.52 3.25
C ASN A 380 -12.07 9.09 4.64
N GLU A 381 -12.70 9.98 5.43
CA GLU A 381 -13.31 9.56 6.71
C GLU A 381 -14.48 8.61 6.53
N LYS A 382 -15.36 8.90 5.56
CA LYS A 382 -16.47 8.01 5.21
C LYS A 382 -15.93 6.65 4.74
N ARG A 383 -14.90 6.67 3.89
CA ARG A 383 -14.26 5.46 3.36
C ARG A 383 -13.56 4.64 4.45
N ALA A 384 -12.99 5.27 5.48
CA ALA A 384 -12.44 4.57 6.64
C ALA A 384 -13.52 3.74 7.37
N TRP A 385 -14.72 4.31 7.57
CA TRP A 385 -15.84 3.58 8.17
C TRP A 385 -16.42 2.50 7.23
N ASP A 386 -16.43 2.73 5.91
CA ASP A 386 -16.74 1.67 4.95
C ASP A 386 -15.76 0.50 5.08
N MET A 387 -14.47 0.78 5.29
CA MET A 387 -13.47 -0.27 5.51
C MET A 387 -13.74 -1.05 6.80
N MET A 388 -14.20 -0.39 7.86
CA MET A 388 -14.63 -1.08 9.08
C MET A 388 -15.83 -2.01 8.84
N ALA A 389 -16.74 -1.66 7.94
CA ALA A 389 -17.82 -2.56 7.52
C ALA A 389 -17.26 -3.80 6.78
N VAL A 390 -16.24 -3.62 5.93
CA VAL A 390 -15.55 -4.74 5.25
C VAL A 390 -14.87 -5.65 6.26
N VAL A 391 -14.11 -5.09 7.20
CA VAL A 391 -13.44 -5.84 8.28
C VAL A 391 -14.46 -6.58 9.14
N SER A 392 -15.59 -5.95 9.50
CA SER A 392 -16.64 -6.61 10.28
C SER A 392 -17.32 -7.75 9.52
N ASN A 393 -17.58 -7.60 8.22
CA ASN A 393 -18.09 -8.72 7.41
C ASN A 393 -17.07 -9.86 7.31
N LEU A 394 -15.79 -9.55 7.18
CA LEU A 394 -14.72 -10.54 7.17
C LEU A 394 -14.63 -11.30 8.50
N LEU A 395 -14.65 -10.60 9.64
CA LEU A 395 -14.67 -11.22 10.98
C LEU A 395 -15.92 -12.08 11.16
N PHE A 396 -17.09 -11.57 10.77
CA PHE A 396 -18.33 -12.34 10.77
C PHE A 396 -18.18 -13.63 9.96
N ARG A 397 -17.67 -13.54 8.73
CA ARG A 397 -17.49 -14.71 7.87
C ARG A 397 -16.55 -15.73 8.49
N TRP A 398 -15.43 -15.28 9.05
CA TRP A 398 -14.46 -16.15 9.71
C TRP A 398 -15.04 -16.82 10.97
N LEU A 399 -15.85 -16.12 11.75
CA LEU A 399 -16.52 -16.67 12.93
C LEU A 399 -17.57 -17.73 12.56
N PHE A 400 -18.39 -17.48 11.54
CA PHE A 400 -19.57 -18.30 11.25
C PHE A 400 -19.38 -19.32 10.11
N PHE A 401 -18.37 -19.18 9.25
CA PHE A 401 -18.13 -20.10 8.13
C PHE A 401 -16.73 -20.75 8.23
N PRO A 402 -16.63 -22.01 8.69
CA PRO A 402 -15.34 -22.70 8.85
C PRO A 402 -14.48 -22.77 7.58
N LYS A 403 -15.10 -22.78 6.40
CA LYS A 403 -14.39 -22.74 5.10
C LYS A 403 -13.52 -21.50 4.92
N GLU A 404 -13.86 -20.40 5.59
CA GLU A 404 -13.13 -19.13 5.53
C GLU A 404 -11.87 -19.13 6.43
N ARG A 405 -11.60 -20.24 7.13
CA ARG A 405 -10.40 -20.44 7.93
C ARG A 405 -9.34 -21.27 7.21
N ARG A 406 -9.70 -21.91 6.10
CA ARG A 406 -8.83 -22.81 5.36
C ARG A 406 -7.87 -22.03 4.47
N ARG A 407 -6.61 -22.46 4.44
CA ARG A 407 -5.66 -21.98 3.44
C ARG A 407 -6.18 -22.25 2.03
N PHE A 408 -5.74 -21.44 1.08
CA PHE A 408 -6.11 -21.58 -0.32
C PHE A 408 -4.89 -21.40 -1.21
N PHE A 409 -4.93 -22.01 -2.39
CA PHE A 409 -3.95 -21.78 -3.45
C PHE A 409 -4.53 -20.72 -4.39
N PRO A 410 -3.88 -19.55 -4.50
CA PRO A 410 -4.38 -18.50 -5.39
C PRO A 410 -4.46 -18.97 -6.83
N LYS A 411 -5.59 -18.67 -7.48
CA LYS A 411 -5.71 -18.87 -8.93
C LYS A 411 -5.01 -17.73 -9.65
N PRO A 412 -4.43 -17.99 -10.84
CA PRO A 412 -3.86 -16.92 -11.65
C PRO A 412 -4.86 -15.79 -11.87
N VAL A 413 -4.42 -14.57 -11.60
CA VAL A 413 -5.22 -13.37 -11.83
C VAL A 413 -5.11 -13.00 -13.30
N LYS A 414 -6.27 -12.76 -13.92
CA LYS A 414 -6.41 -12.29 -15.30
C LYS A 414 -6.89 -10.84 -15.29
N MET A 415 -6.68 -10.13 -16.39
CA MET A 415 -7.21 -8.76 -16.61
C MET A 415 -8.73 -8.80 -16.86
N GLU A 416 -9.47 -9.25 -15.86
CA GLU A 416 -10.92 -9.41 -15.88
C GLU A 416 -11.57 -8.52 -14.80
N PRO A 417 -12.83 -8.09 -14.99
CA PRO A 417 -13.54 -7.34 -13.98
C PRO A 417 -13.67 -8.13 -12.67
N ILE A 418 -13.68 -7.43 -11.54
CA ILE A 418 -13.91 -8.05 -10.22
C ILE A 418 -15.25 -8.82 -10.22
N PRO A 419 -15.28 -10.06 -9.72
CA PRO A 419 -16.50 -10.83 -9.63
C PRO A 419 -17.50 -10.21 -8.63
N PRO A 420 -18.81 -10.35 -8.86
CA PRO A 420 -19.82 -9.82 -7.96
C PRO A 420 -19.79 -10.53 -6.61
N ILE A 421 -20.06 -9.78 -5.55
CA ILE A 421 -20.22 -10.34 -4.21
C ILE A 421 -21.62 -10.97 -4.04
N SER A 422 -21.76 -11.95 -3.14
CA SER A 422 -23.06 -12.58 -2.88
C SER A 422 -24.09 -11.59 -2.35
N SER A 423 -25.38 -11.82 -2.65
CA SER A 423 -26.47 -10.97 -2.15
C SER A 423 -26.53 -10.93 -0.62
N ALA A 424 -26.16 -12.02 0.05
CA ALA A 424 -26.08 -12.11 1.51
C ALA A 424 -24.95 -11.24 2.07
N ASP A 425 -23.75 -11.29 1.48
CA ASP A 425 -22.63 -10.43 1.86
C ASP A 425 -22.96 -8.95 1.60
N ALA A 426 -23.55 -8.63 0.44
CA ALA A 426 -23.93 -7.27 0.12
C ALA A 426 -24.94 -6.69 1.13
N ARG A 427 -25.90 -7.50 1.60
CA ARG A 427 -26.83 -7.09 2.68
C ARG A 427 -26.10 -6.87 4.00
N ARG A 428 -25.18 -7.76 4.39
CA ARG A 428 -24.39 -7.61 5.63
C ARG A 428 -23.49 -6.38 5.59
N LEU A 429 -22.80 -6.15 4.49
CA LEU A 429 -21.95 -4.97 4.30
C LEU A 429 -22.77 -3.69 4.44
N ARG A 430 -23.92 -3.59 3.76
CA ARG A 430 -24.82 -2.43 3.91
C ARG A 430 -25.34 -2.28 5.32
N PHE A 431 -25.62 -3.37 6.03
CA PHE A 431 -26.03 -3.33 7.44
C PHE A 431 -24.91 -2.76 8.33
N PHE A 432 -23.69 -3.30 8.24
CA PHE A 432 -22.55 -2.76 9.00
C PHE A 432 -22.25 -1.31 8.61
N GLY A 433 -22.30 -0.98 7.33
CA GLY A 433 -22.14 0.40 6.85
C GLY A 433 -23.17 1.35 7.47
N LYS A 434 -24.45 0.95 7.53
CA LYS A 434 -25.49 1.74 8.22
C LYS A 434 -25.18 1.95 9.70
N ILE A 435 -24.67 0.93 10.40
CA ILE A 435 -24.27 1.06 11.80
C ILE A 435 -23.12 2.06 11.94
N TYR A 436 -22.04 1.87 11.19
CA TYR A 436 -20.87 2.74 11.29
C TYR A 436 -21.17 4.19 10.91
N HIS A 437 -22.05 4.43 9.94
CA HIS A 437 -22.46 5.79 9.55
C HIS A 437 -23.64 6.35 10.37
N SER A 438 -24.17 5.59 11.32
CA SER A 438 -25.27 6.06 12.18
C SER A 438 -24.80 7.05 13.24
N VAL A 439 -25.75 7.82 13.77
CA VAL A 439 -25.53 8.72 14.91
C VAL A 439 -24.99 7.97 16.15
N LEU A 440 -25.28 6.68 16.28
CA LEU A 440 -24.79 5.84 17.38
C LEU A 440 -23.26 5.72 17.40
N VAL A 441 -22.61 5.67 16.23
CA VAL A 441 -21.15 5.56 16.13
C VAL A 441 -20.51 6.93 15.91
N GLN A 442 -21.15 7.80 15.13
CA GLN A 442 -20.55 9.08 14.71
C GLN A 442 -20.61 10.18 15.78
N ASN A 443 -21.34 9.99 16.88
CA ASN A 443 -21.35 10.97 17.97
C ASN A 443 -19.98 11.06 18.68
N ARG A 444 -19.67 12.26 19.16
CA ARG A 444 -18.36 12.60 19.75
C ARG A 444 -17.97 11.73 20.96
N PRO A 445 -18.86 11.46 21.95
CA PRO A 445 -18.53 10.57 23.06
C PRO A 445 -18.12 9.16 22.59
N VAL A 446 -18.88 8.56 21.68
CA VAL A 446 -18.58 7.21 21.17
C VAL A 446 -17.30 7.20 20.35
N ARG A 447 -17.07 8.17 19.46
CA ARG A 447 -15.78 8.26 18.72
C ARG A 447 -14.59 8.40 19.67
N LYS A 448 -14.72 9.18 20.75
CA LYS A 448 -13.66 9.33 21.76
C LYS A 448 -13.38 8.02 22.51
N LEU A 449 -14.43 7.30 22.90
CA LEU A 449 -14.31 6.00 23.57
C LEU A 449 -13.67 4.95 22.65
N LEU A 450 -14.15 4.85 21.40
CA LEU A 450 -13.56 3.96 20.39
C LEU A 450 -12.07 4.28 20.18
N GLY A 451 -11.72 5.56 20.07
CA GLY A 451 -10.34 6.01 19.97
C GLY A 451 -9.47 5.55 21.13
N ALA A 452 -9.96 5.67 22.37
CA ALA A 452 -9.25 5.19 23.55
C ALA A 452 -9.08 3.66 23.54
N ILE A 453 -10.14 2.92 23.20
CA ILE A 453 -10.10 1.45 23.12
C ILE A 453 -9.08 0.99 22.08
N VAL A 454 -9.12 1.56 20.87
CA VAL A 454 -8.19 1.21 19.78
C VAL A 454 -6.74 1.46 20.20
N LYS A 455 -6.44 2.62 20.80
CA LYS A 455 -5.09 2.92 21.32
C LYS A 455 -4.64 1.92 22.39
N SER A 456 -5.50 1.59 23.34
CA SER A 456 -5.20 0.60 24.38
C SER A 456 -4.92 -0.79 23.80
N LEU A 457 -5.72 -1.23 22.81
CA LEU A 457 -5.49 -2.49 22.12
C LEU A 457 -4.17 -2.51 21.35
N ILE A 458 -3.82 -1.41 20.68
CA ILE A 458 -2.54 -1.27 19.97
C ILE A 458 -1.37 -1.36 20.95
N ASN A 459 -1.42 -0.64 22.06
CA ASN A 459 -0.36 -0.66 23.08
C ASN A 459 -0.19 -2.05 23.69
N TRP A 460 -1.29 -2.71 24.06
CA TRP A 460 -1.28 -4.08 24.55
C TRP A 460 -0.65 -5.04 23.52
N TYR A 461 -1.01 -4.89 22.24
CA TYR A 461 -0.48 -5.72 21.18
C TYR A 461 1.01 -5.46 20.91
N GLN A 462 1.47 -4.21 21.04
CA GLN A 462 2.88 -3.85 20.94
C GLN A 462 3.72 -4.58 21.99
N ASP A 463 3.23 -4.69 23.24
CA ASP A 463 3.92 -5.43 24.30
C ASP A 463 4.05 -6.93 23.97
N ILE A 464 3.03 -7.52 23.34
CA ILE A 464 3.08 -8.91 22.87
C ILE A 464 4.17 -9.08 21.80
N LEU A 465 4.24 -8.17 20.83
CA LEU A 465 5.27 -8.22 19.78
C LEU A 465 6.68 -8.09 20.36
N ARG A 466 6.89 -7.21 21.35
CA ARG A 466 8.20 -7.06 22.03
C ARG A 466 8.60 -8.31 22.82
N ARG A 467 7.65 -9.03 23.43
CA ARG A 467 7.92 -10.31 24.10
C ARG A 467 8.35 -11.38 23.10
N ARG A 468 7.62 -11.54 21.99
CA ARG A 468 7.97 -12.48 20.91
C ARG A 468 9.33 -12.19 20.29
N GLN A 469 9.66 -10.92 20.06
CA GLN A 469 10.97 -10.55 19.54
C GLN A 469 12.10 -11.05 20.46
N ARG A 470 11.96 -10.87 21.78
CA ARG A 470 12.95 -11.36 22.76
C ARG A 470 13.07 -12.88 22.75
N GLU A 471 11.95 -13.60 22.63
CA GLU A 471 11.94 -15.07 22.52
C GLU A 471 12.72 -15.53 21.28
N ILE A 472 12.46 -14.95 20.11
CA ILE A 472 13.13 -15.35 18.85
C ILE A 472 14.63 -15.04 18.90
N LEU A 473 15.02 -13.86 19.38
CA LEU A 473 16.43 -13.50 19.56
C LEU A 473 17.12 -14.48 20.53
N SER A 474 16.43 -14.94 21.58
CA SER A 474 16.97 -15.95 22.50
C SER A 474 17.14 -17.33 21.87
N VAL A 475 16.30 -17.71 20.90
CA VAL A 475 16.44 -18.96 20.15
C VAL A 475 17.59 -18.85 19.15
N ALA A 476 17.69 -17.74 18.42
CA ALA A 476 18.77 -17.48 17.48
C ALA A 476 20.15 -17.50 18.18
N ALA A 477 20.25 -16.95 19.39
CA ALA A 477 21.48 -16.97 20.18
C ALA A 477 21.93 -18.38 20.64
N ARG A 478 21.05 -19.39 20.57
CA ARG A 478 21.35 -20.79 20.96
C ARG A 478 21.72 -21.69 19.77
N LEU A 479 21.58 -21.19 18.54
CA LEU A 479 21.88 -21.88 17.28
C LEU A 479 23.19 -21.36 16.68
#